data_AF-A0ABD2JFT4-F1
#
_entry.id   AF-A0ABD2JFT4-F1
#
_cell.length_a   1.000
_cell.length_b   1.000
_cell.length_c   1.000
_cell.angle_alpha   90.00
_cell.angle_beta   90.00
_cell.angle_gamma   90.00
#
_symmetry.space_group_name_H-M   'P 1'
#
loop_
_entity.id
_entity.type
_entity.pdbx_description
1 polymer ?
#
loop_
_entity_poly.entity_id
_entity_poly.type
_entity_poly.pdbx_seq_one_letter_code
_entity_poly.pdbx_strand_id
1 'polypeptide(L)'
;MMLSPVVNEMYRVAFHEAGHAAACARNKDCTRVVLVTASPGRDANGPYHGKTDIRSRRYYNKNQLIAHIEYYVGSLVSEVTFFESFYARGAFCDLTLAHLAAEFIVCFLEDDGMQAVEFKTEKRCELPRRRLPEIESRIGQYVADAEVRLFAAYENKEFKDIVEEFALNVYNAKDKILKEPEIYKILNKLPVQ
;
A
#
# COMPACT_ATOMS: atom_id res chain seq x y z
N MET A 1 -4.82 -30.73 5.99
CA MET A 1 -4.06 -30.82 4.72
C MET A 1 -3.09 -29.67 4.69
N MET A 2 -1.77 -29.91 4.66
CA MET A 2 -0.79 -28.84 4.46
C MET A 2 -0.76 -28.50 2.97
N LEU A 3 -0.98 -27.23 2.63
CA LEU A 3 -0.79 -26.71 1.28
C LEU A 3 0.69 -26.80 0.89
N SER A 4 0.99 -27.01 -0.39
CA SER A 4 2.38 -26.98 -0.85
C SER A 4 3.00 -25.59 -0.60
N PRO A 5 4.34 -25.48 -0.42
CA PRO A 5 5.00 -24.20 -0.16
C PRO A 5 4.66 -23.11 -1.18
N VAL A 6 4.52 -23.48 -2.46
CA VAL A 6 4.15 -22.58 -3.57
C VAL A 6 2.69 -22.10 -3.46
N VAL A 7 1.78 -22.99 -3.07
CA VAL A 7 0.37 -22.65 -2.86
C VAL A 7 0.22 -21.71 -1.66
N ASN A 8 1.02 -21.90 -0.62
CA ASN A 8 1.05 -21.02 0.55
C ASN A 8 1.61 -19.61 0.21
N GLU A 9 2.60 -19.53 -0.68
CA GLU A 9 3.18 -18.25 -1.11
C GLU A 9 2.20 -17.43 -1.96
N MET A 10 1.56 -18.03 -2.98
CA MET A 10 0.56 -17.32 -3.80
C MET A 10 -0.66 -16.89 -3.00
N TYR A 11 -1.05 -17.68 -1.99
CA TYR A 11 -2.12 -17.33 -1.09
C TYR A 11 -1.76 -16.08 -0.27
N ARG A 12 -0.58 -16.06 0.36
CA ARG A 12 -0.09 -14.88 1.10
C ARG A 12 -0.01 -13.63 0.22
N VAL A 13 0.52 -13.77 -0.99
CA VAL A 13 0.58 -12.69 -1.97
C VAL A 13 -0.81 -12.11 -2.28
N ALA A 14 -1.83 -12.94 -2.46
CA ALA A 14 -3.16 -12.44 -2.75
C ALA A 14 -3.70 -11.54 -1.61
N PHE A 15 -3.36 -11.86 -0.36
CA PHE A 15 -3.70 -11.05 0.82
C PHE A 15 -2.84 -9.78 0.94
N HIS A 16 -1.56 -9.85 0.55
CA HIS A 16 -0.67 -8.70 0.42
C HIS A 16 -1.26 -7.66 -0.55
N GLU A 17 -1.60 -8.10 -1.76
CA GLU A 17 -2.21 -7.25 -2.78
C GLU A 17 -3.61 -6.74 -2.39
N ALA A 18 -4.39 -7.58 -1.70
CA ALA A 18 -5.68 -7.17 -1.18
C ALA A 18 -5.55 -6.04 -0.15
N GLY A 19 -4.48 -6.07 0.67
CA GLY A 19 -4.15 -5.00 1.61
C GLY A 19 -3.91 -3.67 0.91
N HIS A 20 -3.07 -3.66 -0.13
CA HIS A 20 -2.85 -2.50 -0.99
C HIS A 20 -4.16 -1.95 -1.58
N ALA A 21 -4.95 -2.83 -2.19
CA ALA A 21 -6.16 -2.42 -2.89
C ALA A 21 -7.23 -1.88 -1.92
N ALA A 22 -7.39 -2.51 -0.75
CA ALA A 22 -8.33 -2.09 0.28
C ALA A 22 -7.95 -0.75 0.91
N ALA A 23 -6.66 -0.55 1.23
CA ALA A 23 -6.14 0.71 1.74
C ALA A 23 -6.35 1.85 0.73
N CYS A 24 -6.21 1.57 -0.56
CA CYS A 24 -6.49 2.56 -1.59
C CYS A 24 -7.98 2.84 -1.77
N ALA A 25 -8.82 1.81 -1.82
CA ALA A 25 -10.25 1.96 -2.07
C ALA A 25 -10.98 2.77 -0.99
N ARG A 26 -10.49 2.73 0.26
CA ARG A 26 -11.04 3.52 1.36
C ARG A 26 -10.58 4.98 1.39
N ASN A 27 -9.51 5.32 0.67
CA ASN A 27 -8.93 6.67 0.72
C ASN A 27 -9.26 7.44 -0.57
N LYS A 28 -10.07 8.49 -0.47
CA LYS A 28 -10.53 9.30 -1.61
C LYS A 28 -9.40 9.98 -2.40
N ASP A 29 -8.25 10.20 -1.77
CA ASP A 29 -7.08 10.83 -2.39
C ASP A 29 -6.16 9.80 -3.07
N CYS A 30 -6.45 8.50 -2.91
CA CYS A 30 -5.73 7.43 -3.60
C CYS A 30 -6.12 7.37 -5.08
N THR A 31 -5.15 6.99 -5.94
CA THR A 31 -5.44 6.74 -7.35
C THR A 31 -6.21 5.44 -7.50
N ARG A 32 -7.23 5.42 -8.36
CA ARG A 32 -8.08 4.25 -8.56
C ARG A 32 -7.29 3.00 -9.00
N VAL A 33 -7.60 1.84 -8.42
CA VAL A 33 -6.92 0.55 -8.70
C VAL A 33 -7.51 -0.08 -9.95
N VAL A 34 -6.72 -0.23 -11.01
CA VAL A 34 -7.20 -0.72 -12.31
C VAL A 34 -6.93 -2.21 -12.57
N LEU A 35 -5.99 -2.79 -11.81
CA LEU A 35 -5.53 -4.16 -11.94
C LEU A 35 -5.01 -4.63 -10.57
N VAL A 36 -5.20 -5.90 -10.23
CA VAL A 36 -4.54 -6.57 -9.11
C VAL A 36 -4.07 -7.94 -9.57
N THR A 37 -2.84 -8.35 -9.23
CA THR A 37 -2.26 -9.64 -9.67
C THR A 37 -1.52 -10.34 -8.53
N ALA A 38 -1.79 -11.63 -8.32
CA ALA A 38 -1.00 -12.49 -7.42
C ALA A 38 -0.06 -13.46 -8.17
N SER A 39 0.15 -13.24 -9.48
CA SER A 39 1.02 -14.08 -10.31
C SER A 39 2.47 -13.56 -10.31
N PRO A 40 3.46 -14.35 -9.87
CA PRO A 40 4.87 -13.98 -9.98
C PRO A 40 5.32 -13.99 -11.45
N GLY A 41 5.75 -12.83 -11.97
CA GLY A 41 6.61 -12.77 -13.17
C GLY A 41 5.98 -12.42 -14.53
N ARG A 42 4.75 -11.89 -14.61
CA ARG A 42 4.19 -11.42 -15.90
C ARG A 42 4.49 -9.96 -16.26
N ASP A 43 4.99 -9.17 -15.31
CA ASP A 43 5.41 -7.79 -15.57
C ASP A 43 6.93 -7.68 -15.39
N ALA A 44 7.64 -7.28 -16.45
CA ALA A 44 9.10 -7.13 -16.49
C ALA A 44 9.67 -6.04 -15.55
N ASN A 45 8.86 -5.52 -14.62
CA ASN A 45 9.20 -4.51 -13.61
C ASN A 45 9.00 -5.01 -12.16
N GLY A 46 8.85 -6.33 -11.96
CA GLY A 46 8.62 -6.94 -10.64
C GLY A 46 7.18 -7.43 -10.44
N PRO A 47 6.95 -8.38 -9.53
CA PRO A 47 5.75 -9.22 -9.54
C PRO A 47 4.44 -8.54 -9.12
N TYR A 48 4.46 -7.35 -8.53
CA TYR A 48 3.30 -6.83 -7.79
C TYR A 48 3.16 -5.32 -7.93
N HIS A 49 2.50 -4.89 -9.01
CA HIS A 49 1.92 -3.56 -9.07
C HIS A 49 0.56 -3.67 -9.76
N GLY A 50 -0.50 -3.74 -8.97
CA GLY A 50 -1.71 -3.06 -9.40
C GLY A 50 -1.32 -1.63 -9.74
N LYS A 51 -1.64 -1.15 -10.95
CA LYS A 51 -1.25 0.20 -11.41
C LYS A 51 -1.98 1.29 -10.61
N THR A 52 -1.63 1.49 -9.36
CA THR A 52 -1.69 2.77 -8.66
C THR A 52 -0.29 3.34 -8.70
N ASP A 53 0.19 3.57 -9.93
CA ASP A 53 1.54 4.07 -10.15
C ASP A 53 1.64 5.45 -9.49
N ILE A 54 2.49 5.57 -8.47
CA ILE A 54 2.96 6.88 -7.99
C ILE A 54 3.61 7.70 -9.13
N ARG A 55 3.85 7.10 -10.29
CA ARG A 55 4.32 7.78 -11.50
C ARG A 55 3.18 8.14 -12.47
N SER A 56 1.92 7.80 -12.15
CA SER A 56 0.76 8.19 -12.98
C SER A 56 0.50 9.69 -12.94
N ARG A 57 0.88 10.36 -11.85
CA ARG A 57 0.79 11.82 -11.72
C ARG A 57 2.18 12.43 -11.63
N ARG A 58 2.32 13.61 -12.21
CA ARG A 58 3.57 14.36 -12.16
C ARG A 58 3.77 15.09 -10.84
N TYR A 59 2.69 15.43 -10.13
CA TYR A 59 2.76 16.18 -8.87
C TYR A 59 1.75 15.64 -7.86
N TYR A 60 2.15 15.60 -6.60
CA TYR A 60 1.39 15.09 -5.47
C TYR A 60 1.29 16.15 -4.37
N ASN A 61 0.08 16.34 -3.83
CA ASN A 61 -0.12 17.12 -2.62
C ASN A 61 0.04 16.24 -1.36
N LYS A 62 -0.05 16.86 -0.18
CA LYS A 62 0.14 16.18 1.12
C LYS A 62 -0.83 15.01 1.32
N ASN A 63 -2.12 15.21 1.07
CA ASN A 63 -3.13 14.18 1.29
C ASN A 63 -2.94 12.99 0.36
N GLN A 64 -2.52 13.24 -0.89
CA GLN A 64 -2.23 12.17 -1.85
C GLN A 64 -0.99 11.36 -1.42
N LEU A 65 0.06 12.01 -0.91
CA LEU A 65 1.21 11.29 -0.35
C LEU A 65 0.82 10.49 0.91
N ILE A 66 -0.07 11.00 1.76
CA ILE A 66 -0.63 10.25 2.89
C ILE A 66 -1.40 9.00 2.41
N ALA A 67 -2.23 9.16 1.38
CA ALA A 67 -2.93 8.02 0.77
C ALA A 67 -1.97 6.97 0.20
N HIS A 68 -0.83 7.40 -0.32
CA HIS A 68 0.23 6.50 -0.79
C HIS A 68 0.96 5.78 0.34
N ILE A 69 1.20 6.46 1.48
CA ILE A 69 1.75 5.81 2.68
C ILE A 69 0.79 4.72 3.15
N GLU A 70 -0.52 5.02 3.24
CA GLU A 70 -1.53 4.02 3.59
C GLU A 70 -1.60 2.87 2.59
N TYR A 71 -1.53 3.16 1.28
CA TYR A 71 -1.43 2.13 0.26
C TYR A 71 -0.30 1.16 0.55
N TYR A 72 0.92 1.65 0.75
CA TYR A 72 2.10 0.79 0.98
C TYR A 72 2.03 0.03 2.30
N VAL A 73 1.56 0.68 3.37
CA VAL A 73 1.40 0.03 4.68
C VAL A 73 0.26 -1.00 4.67
N GLY A 74 -0.72 -0.85 3.77
CA GLY A 74 -1.87 -1.74 3.63
C GLY A 74 -1.50 -3.21 3.43
N SER A 75 -0.46 -3.49 2.65
CA SER A 75 0.00 -4.87 2.42
C SER A 75 0.51 -5.52 3.71
N LEU A 76 1.37 -4.82 4.46
CA LEU A 76 1.91 -5.27 5.73
C LEU A 76 0.80 -5.54 6.76
N VAL A 77 -0.12 -4.59 6.94
CA VAL A 77 -1.19 -4.71 7.93
C VAL A 77 -2.12 -5.88 7.59
N SER A 78 -2.43 -6.08 6.31
CA SER A 78 -3.20 -7.25 5.84
C SER A 78 -2.49 -8.55 6.22
N GLU A 79 -1.20 -8.67 5.93
CA GLU A 79 -0.45 -9.89 6.22
C GLU A 79 -0.39 -10.20 7.72
N VAL A 80 -0.10 -9.20 8.56
CA VAL A 80 -0.08 -9.36 10.01
C VAL A 80 -1.45 -9.80 10.53
N THR A 81 -2.53 -9.24 9.98
CA THR A 81 -3.91 -9.53 10.41
C THR A 81 -4.34 -10.96 10.08
N PHE A 82 -3.96 -11.50 8.91
CA PHE A 82 -4.42 -12.80 8.45
C PHE A 82 -3.43 -13.94 8.72
N PHE A 83 -2.15 -13.64 8.94
CA PHE A 83 -1.10 -14.66 9.10
C PHE A 83 -0.25 -14.50 10.35
N GLU A 84 -0.52 -13.51 11.21
CA GLU A 84 0.25 -13.20 12.42
C GLU A 84 1.76 -13.00 12.14
N SER A 85 2.10 -12.70 10.88
CA SER A 85 3.47 -12.60 10.36
C SER A 85 3.46 -11.96 8.97
N PHE A 86 4.51 -11.20 8.65
CA PHE A 86 4.65 -10.54 7.36
C PHE A 86 5.66 -11.24 6.44
N TYR A 87 5.45 -11.09 5.14
CA TYR A 87 6.32 -11.55 4.07
C TYR A 87 7.45 -10.52 3.87
N ALA A 88 8.59 -10.81 4.50
CA ALA A 88 9.71 -9.87 4.61
C ALA A 88 10.21 -9.30 3.26
N ARG A 89 10.11 -10.03 2.15
CA ARG A 89 10.56 -9.53 0.83
C ARG A 89 9.63 -8.49 0.21
N GLY A 90 8.32 -8.69 0.30
CA GLY A 90 7.33 -7.73 -0.23
C GLY A 90 7.25 -6.49 0.65
N ALA A 91 7.04 -6.70 1.95
CA ALA A 91 6.86 -5.64 2.93
C ALA A 91 8.07 -4.68 3.02
N PHE A 92 9.30 -5.13 2.77
CA PHE A 92 10.48 -4.27 2.82
C PHE A 92 10.46 -3.17 1.73
N CYS A 93 10.07 -3.54 0.51
CA CYS A 93 9.96 -2.60 -0.60
C CYS A 93 8.86 -1.56 -0.32
N ASP A 94 7.71 -2.02 0.17
CA ASP A 94 6.58 -1.15 0.49
C ASP A 94 6.91 -0.17 1.62
N LEU A 95 7.51 -0.66 2.70
CA LEU A 95 7.95 0.19 3.81
C LEU A 95 8.98 1.22 3.33
N THR A 96 9.90 0.85 2.44
CA THR A 96 10.87 1.81 1.87
C THR A 96 10.16 2.92 1.10
N LEU A 97 9.14 2.58 0.31
CA LEU A 97 8.36 3.55 -0.47
C LEU A 97 7.44 4.41 0.43
N ALA A 98 6.87 3.84 1.49
CA ALA A 98 6.12 4.56 2.51
C ALA A 98 7.01 5.60 3.22
N HIS A 99 8.22 5.20 3.64
CA HIS A 99 9.19 6.11 4.24
C HIS A 99 9.58 7.24 3.28
N LEU A 100 9.80 6.92 2.00
CA LEU A 100 10.13 7.93 1.01
C LEU A 100 8.96 8.91 0.78
N ALA A 101 7.72 8.44 0.72
CA ALA A 101 6.55 9.32 0.62
C ALA A 101 6.43 10.26 1.83
N ALA A 102 6.67 9.74 3.05
CA ALA A 102 6.69 10.54 4.27
C ALA A 102 7.85 11.55 4.28
N GLU A 103 9.04 11.17 3.79
CA GLU A 103 10.19 12.07 3.61
C GLU A 103 9.82 13.25 2.71
N PHE A 104 9.10 13.00 1.61
CA PHE A 104 8.66 14.06 0.71
C PHE A 104 7.66 15.03 1.36
N ILE A 105 6.77 14.53 2.20
CA ILE A 105 5.85 15.37 2.97
C ILE A 105 6.65 16.30 3.89
N VAL A 106 7.50 15.72 4.73
CA VAL A 106 8.22 16.47 5.76
C VAL A 106 9.16 17.51 5.13
N CYS A 107 9.94 17.10 4.13
CA CYS A 107 10.96 17.96 3.55
C CYS A 107 10.43 19.02 2.60
N PHE A 108 9.58 18.62 1.66
CA PHE A 108 9.23 19.52 0.56
C PHE A 108 7.88 20.20 0.80
N LEU A 109 6.90 19.49 1.36
CA LEU A 109 5.57 20.09 1.57
C LEU A 109 5.49 20.89 2.87
N GLU A 110 6.11 20.40 3.95
CA GLU A 110 6.05 21.05 5.26
C GLU A 110 7.21 22.04 5.46
N ASP A 111 8.46 21.59 5.32
CA ASP A 111 9.63 22.41 5.59
C ASP A 111 9.87 23.47 4.48
N ASP A 112 9.86 23.08 3.20
CA ASP A 112 10.00 24.04 2.08
C ASP A 112 8.69 24.78 1.75
N GLY A 113 7.57 24.38 2.36
CA GLY A 113 6.25 25.00 2.16
C GLY A 113 5.65 24.82 0.77
N MET A 114 6.05 23.79 0.02
CA MET A 114 5.51 23.52 -1.31
C MET A 114 4.05 23.01 -1.22
N GLN A 115 3.21 23.39 -2.18
CA GLN A 115 1.83 22.90 -2.23
C GLN A 115 1.72 21.50 -2.86
N ALA A 116 2.61 21.19 -3.79
CA ALA A 116 2.68 19.91 -4.47
C ALA A 116 4.12 19.62 -4.92
N VAL A 117 4.47 18.34 -4.97
CA VAL A 117 5.84 17.87 -5.24
C VAL A 117 5.84 16.78 -6.30
N GLU A 118 6.83 16.82 -7.17
CA GLU A 118 7.09 15.72 -8.10
C GLU A 118 7.79 14.59 -7.35
N PHE A 119 7.09 13.47 -7.14
CA PHE A 119 7.62 12.33 -6.42
C PHE A 119 8.56 11.51 -7.30
N LYS A 120 9.82 11.38 -6.88
CA LYS A 120 10.86 10.64 -7.60
C LYS A 120 11.60 9.72 -6.65
N THR A 121 11.73 8.45 -7.02
CA THR A 121 12.38 7.42 -6.19
C THR A 121 13.87 7.66 -5.97
N GLU A 122 14.50 8.45 -6.83
CA GLU A 122 15.91 8.82 -6.82
C GLU A 122 16.18 10.13 -6.07
N LYS A 123 15.15 10.95 -5.86
CA LYS A 123 15.30 12.20 -5.11
C LYS A 123 15.26 11.89 -3.62
N ARG A 124 16.22 12.45 -2.89
CA ARG A 124 16.33 12.39 -1.44
C ARG A 124 16.38 13.80 -0.89
N CYS A 125 15.98 13.93 0.37
CA CYS A 125 16.04 15.16 1.09
C CYS A 125 17.48 15.44 1.54
N GLU A 126 18.05 16.55 1.08
CA GLU A 126 19.38 16.98 1.51
C GLU A 126 19.25 17.81 2.79
N LEU A 127 19.40 17.15 3.95
CA LEU A 127 19.16 17.78 5.24
C LEU A 127 20.44 18.05 6.04
N PRO A 128 20.50 19.18 6.78
CA PRO A 128 21.55 19.40 7.76
C PRO A 128 21.52 18.32 8.84
N ARG A 129 22.67 17.67 9.11
CA ARG A 129 22.80 16.54 10.07
C ARG A 129 22.12 16.78 11.43
N ARG A 130 22.11 18.02 11.92
CA ARG A 130 21.50 18.39 13.20
C ARG A 130 19.97 18.25 13.26
N ARG A 131 19.28 18.28 12.10
CA ARG A 131 17.81 18.13 12.02
C ARG A 131 17.37 16.70 11.72
N LEU A 132 18.32 15.80 11.41
CA LEU A 132 18.00 14.42 11.02
C LEU A 132 17.14 13.67 12.06
N PRO A 133 17.45 13.70 13.38
CA PRO A 133 16.64 12.94 14.34
C PRO A 133 15.18 13.41 14.43
N GLU A 134 14.96 14.73 14.34
CA GLU A 134 13.61 15.32 14.35
C GLU A 134 12.83 14.92 13.09
N ILE A 135 13.49 14.97 11.94
CA ILE A 135 12.87 14.64 10.66
C ILE A 135 12.58 13.15 10.54
N GLU A 136 13.52 12.29 10.96
CA GLU A 136 13.32 10.84 11.04
C GLU A 136 12.14 10.49 11.96
N SER A 137 12.01 11.17 13.11
CA SER A 137 10.87 11.00 14.00
C SER A 137 9.54 11.39 13.34
N ARG A 138 9.50 12.48 12.57
CA ARG A 138 8.29 12.92 11.85
C ARG A 138 7.94 11.96 10.71
N ILE A 139 8.94 11.47 9.97
CA ILE A 139 8.76 10.45 8.93
C ILE A 139 8.16 9.18 9.53
N GLY A 140 8.74 8.70 10.65
CA GLY A 140 8.24 7.53 11.36
C GLY A 140 6.80 7.70 11.85
N GLN A 141 6.42 8.90 12.31
CA GLN A 141 5.06 9.19 12.75
C GLN A 141 4.03 9.02 11.62
N TYR A 142 4.33 9.48 10.40
CA TYR A 142 3.42 9.30 9.25
C TYR A 142 3.15 7.83 8.93
N VAL A 143 4.18 6.98 9.00
CA VAL A 143 4.06 5.54 8.74
C VAL A 143 3.29 4.88 9.89
N ALA A 144 3.63 5.18 11.14
CA ALA A 144 2.94 4.65 12.32
C ALA A 144 1.46 5.05 12.37
N ASP A 145 1.13 6.29 12.02
CA ASP A 145 -0.25 6.76 11.96
C ASP A 145 -1.06 6.02 10.89
N ALA A 146 -0.45 5.69 9.75
CA ALA A 146 -1.08 4.88 8.72
C ALA A 146 -1.31 3.44 9.19
N GLU A 147 -0.33 2.83 9.88
CA GLU A 147 -0.48 1.50 10.50
C GLU A 147 -1.65 1.49 11.48
N VAL A 148 -1.70 2.45 12.41
CA VAL A 148 -2.77 2.56 13.42
C VAL A 148 -4.14 2.67 12.75
N ARG A 149 -4.29 3.53 11.73
CA ARG A 149 -5.56 3.70 11.01
C ARG A 149 -6.00 2.44 10.24
N LEU A 150 -5.05 1.67 9.74
CA LEU A 150 -5.33 0.43 9.02
C LEU A 150 -5.66 -0.70 9.99
N PHE A 151 -4.89 -0.90 11.07
CA PHE A 151 -5.22 -1.89 12.10
C PHE A 151 -6.60 -1.64 12.70
N ALA A 152 -6.93 -0.39 13.04
CA ALA A 152 -8.27 -0.03 13.52
C ALA A 152 -9.38 -0.35 12.50
N ALA A 153 -9.09 -0.31 11.19
CA ALA A 153 -10.04 -0.73 10.17
C ALA A 153 -10.21 -2.25 10.15
N TYR A 154 -9.14 -3.02 10.32
CA TYR A 154 -9.20 -4.49 10.40
C TYR A 154 -9.86 -5.01 11.68
N GLU A 155 -9.95 -4.22 12.74
CA GLU A 155 -10.78 -4.53 13.91
C GLU A 155 -12.28 -4.56 13.57
N ASN A 156 -12.70 -3.84 12.52
CA ASN A 156 -14.05 -3.95 12.00
C ASN A 156 -14.20 -5.26 11.20
N LYS A 157 -15.09 -6.13 11.69
CA LYS A 157 -15.35 -7.45 11.08
C LYS A 157 -15.79 -7.35 9.61
N GLU A 158 -16.67 -6.41 9.27
CA GLU A 158 -17.14 -6.23 7.89
C GLU A 158 -16.00 -5.83 6.95
N PHE A 159 -15.14 -4.90 7.38
CA PHE A 159 -13.94 -4.53 6.61
C PHE A 159 -13.04 -5.75 6.39
N LYS A 160 -12.74 -6.49 7.46
CA LYS A 160 -11.90 -7.69 7.40
C LYS A 160 -12.48 -8.75 6.46
N ASP A 161 -13.78 -9.04 6.56
CA ASP A 161 -14.47 -10.03 5.72
C ASP A 161 -14.41 -9.62 4.23
N ILE A 162 -14.57 -8.33 3.91
CA ILE A 162 -14.49 -7.83 2.53
C ILE A 162 -13.07 -7.96 1.97
N VAL A 163 -12.04 -7.67 2.78
CA VAL A 163 -10.64 -7.85 2.35
C VAL A 163 -10.32 -9.32 2.12
N GLU A 164 -10.80 -10.21 2.99
CA GLU A 164 -10.64 -11.66 2.82
C GLU A 164 -11.37 -12.15 1.55
N GLU A 165 -12.62 -11.74 1.33
CA GLU A 165 -13.37 -12.02 0.10
C GLU A 165 -12.57 -11.56 -1.13
N PHE A 166 -12.04 -10.34 -1.11
CA PHE A 166 -11.26 -9.79 -2.20
C PHE A 166 -9.98 -10.59 -2.47
N ALA A 167 -9.21 -10.91 -1.43
CA ALA A 167 -7.99 -11.72 -1.52
C ALA A 167 -8.28 -13.11 -2.11
N LEU A 168 -9.36 -13.76 -1.67
CA LEU A 168 -9.77 -15.05 -2.20
C LEU A 168 -10.20 -14.96 -3.67
N ASN A 169 -10.83 -13.85 -4.09
CA ASN A 169 -11.15 -13.62 -5.50
C ASN A 169 -9.89 -13.42 -6.35
N VAL A 170 -8.89 -12.66 -5.87
CA VAL A 170 -7.58 -12.53 -6.54
C VAL A 170 -6.92 -13.89 -6.67
N TYR A 171 -6.88 -14.65 -5.57
CA TYR A 171 -6.28 -15.98 -5.54
C TYR A 171 -7.01 -16.97 -6.46
N ASN A 172 -8.32 -16.90 -6.61
CA ASN A 172 -9.08 -17.82 -7.45
C ASN A 172 -9.25 -17.35 -8.90
N ALA A 173 -8.89 -16.10 -9.21
CA ALA A 173 -9.00 -15.56 -10.56
C ALA A 173 -8.15 -16.35 -11.57
N LYS A 174 -8.64 -16.38 -12.82
CA LYS A 174 -7.85 -16.89 -13.94
C LYS A 174 -6.57 -16.08 -14.06
N ASP A 175 -5.43 -16.76 -14.17
CA ASP A 175 -4.09 -16.15 -14.16
C ASP A 175 -3.78 -15.31 -12.90
N LYS A 176 -4.59 -15.44 -11.82
CA LYS A 176 -4.48 -14.67 -10.58
C LYS A 176 -4.60 -13.15 -10.78
N ILE A 177 -5.38 -12.72 -11.78
CA ILE A 177 -5.53 -11.32 -12.16
C ILE A 177 -7.00 -10.89 -12.04
N LEU A 178 -7.25 -9.78 -11.35
CA LEU A 178 -8.53 -9.07 -11.38
C LEU A 178 -8.38 -7.73 -12.09
N LYS A 179 -9.38 -7.39 -12.91
CA LYS A 179 -9.47 -6.08 -13.57
C LYS A 179 -10.43 -5.16 -12.86
N GLU A 180 -10.31 -3.87 -13.14
CA GLU A 180 -11.09 -2.79 -12.51
C GLU A 180 -12.58 -3.10 -12.25
N PRO A 181 -13.39 -3.62 -13.21
CA PRO A 181 -14.81 -3.87 -12.95
C PRO A 181 -15.05 -4.95 -11.90
N GLU A 182 -14.17 -5.94 -11.81
CA GLU A 182 -14.25 -7.04 -10.83
C GLU A 182 -13.77 -6.57 -9.46
N ILE A 183 -12.74 -5.72 -9.45
CA ILE A 183 -12.20 -5.11 -8.22
C ILE A 183 -13.30 -4.33 -7.50
N TYR A 184 -13.97 -3.42 -8.20
CA TYR A 184 -14.95 -2.53 -7.58
C TYR A 184 -16.33 -3.16 -7.34
N LYS A 185 -16.59 -4.39 -7.80
CA LYS A 185 -17.75 -5.16 -7.31
C LYS A 185 -17.62 -5.52 -5.83
N ILE A 186 -16.39 -5.65 -5.34
CA ILE A 186 -16.09 -6.05 -3.97
C ILE A 186 -15.68 -4.82 -3.15
N LEU A 187 -14.70 -4.04 -3.62
CA LEU A 187 -14.12 -2.96 -2.82
C LEU A 187 -15.06 -1.75 -2.61
N ASN A 188 -16.10 -1.56 -3.45
CA ASN A 188 -17.11 -0.52 -3.20
C ASN A 188 -17.96 -0.78 -1.95
N LYS A 189 -17.88 -1.98 -1.37
CA LYS A 189 -18.53 -2.31 -0.09
C LYS A 189 -17.77 -1.72 1.11
N LEU A 190 -16.50 -1.32 0.93
CA LEU A 190 -15.69 -0.77 2.01
C LEU A 190 -16.15 0.65 2.39
N PRO A 191 -16.16 1.00 3.69
CA PRO A 191 -16.43 2.37 4.11
C PRO A 191 -15.28 3.29 3.66
N VAL A 192 -15.65 4.37 2.96
CA VAL A 192 -14.71 5.43 2.54
C VAL A 192 -14.45 6.38 3.71
N GLN A 193 -13.19 6.79 3.88
CA GLN A 193 -12.75 7.83 4.83
C GLN A 193 -12.56 9.20 4.17
#